data_AF-A0A381J666-F1
#
_entry.id   AF-A0A381J666-F1
#
_cell.length_a   1.000
_cell.length_b   1.000
_cell.length_c   1.000
_cell.angle_alpha   90.00
_cell.angle_beta   90.00
_cell.angle_gamma   90.00
#
_symmetry.space_group_name_H-M   'P 1'
#
loop_
_entity.id
_entity.type
_entity.pdbx_description
1 polymer ?
#
loop_
_entity_poly.entity_id
_entity_poly.type
_entity_poly.pdbx_seq_one_letter_code
_entity_poly.pdbx_strand_id
1 'polypeptide(L)'
;MDCENLDTIDMLKILRDKPTLKAINDKGCIVGVTGDEKSISIRNTGYEKLSLEDNWIMIEPIEYDKANELFRKGRMVELIYPSGRRKQYRKMPLDGNVILETDLPIPSDGLWYCYWS
;
A
#
# COMPACT_ATOMS: atom_id res chain seq x y z
N MET A 1 -16.88 1.82 -2.51
CA MET A 1 -16.40 2.85 -3.44
C MET A 1 -16.15 2.15 -4.75
N ASP A 2 -16.87 2.56 -5.79
CA ASP A 2 -16.63 2.05 -7.14
C ASP A 2 -15.16 2.32 -7.48
N CYS A 3 -14.39 1.25 -7.68
CA CYS A 3 -12.98 1.34 -8.06
C CYS A 3 -12.96 1.72 -9.53
N GLU A 4 -13.11 3.01 -9.83
CA GLU A 4 -12.90 3.51 -11.18
C GLU A 4 -11.45 3.21 -11.57
N ASN A 5 -11.29 2.44 -12.66
CA ASN A 5 -9.99 2.20 -13.25
C ASN A 5 -9.48 3.52 -13.81
N LEU A 6 -8.34 3.98 -13.30
CA LEU A 6 -7.68 5.20 -13.76
C LEU A 6 -6.59 4.86 -14.76
N ASP A 7 -6.41 5.74 -15.75
CA ASP A 7 -5.19 5.71 -16.55
C ASP A 7 -3.98 6.25 -15.74
N THR A 8 -2.79 6.07 -16.27
CA THR A 8 -1.55 6.46 -15.59
C THR A 8 -1.44 7.96 -15.35
N ILE A 9 -1.95 8.80 -16.25
CA ILE A 9 -1.83 10.27 -16.11
C ILE A 9 -2.76 10.75 -14.99
N ASP A 10 -4.00 10.28 -14.96
CA ASP A 10 -4.97 10.67 -13.96
C ASP A 10 -4.59 10.14 -12.57
N MET A 11 -4.09 8.90 -12.49
CA MET A 11 -3.49 8.36 -11.28
C MET A 11 -2.36 9.25 -10.75
N LEU A 12 -1.44 9.70 -11.62
CA LEU A 12 -0.33 10.57 -11.22
C LEU A 12 -0.80 11.96 -10.75
N LYS A 13 -1.83 12.54 -11.39
CA LYS A 13 -2.44 13.80 -10.92
C LYS A 13 -3.01 13.65 -9.52
N ILE A 14 -3.75 12.56 -9.26
CA ILE A 14 -4.33 12.29 -7.93
C ILE A 14 -3.23 12.12 -6.90
N LEU A 15 -2.17 11.34 -7.18
CA LEU A 15 -1.06 11.15 -6.25
C LEU A 15 -0.29 12.45 -5.95
N ARG A 16 -0.15 13.34 -6.93
CA ARG A 16 0.45 14.66 -6.73
C ARG A 16 -0.35 15.48 -5.71
N ASP A 17 -1.67 15.42 -5.79
CA ASP A 17 -2.56 16.23 -4.96
C ASP A 17 -2.84 15.56 -3.60
N LYS A 18 -2.80 14.22 -3.54
CA LYS A 18 -2.98 13.39 -2.34
C LYS A 18 -1.82 12.38 -2.19
N PRO A 19 -0.66 12.81 -1.67
CA PRO A 19 0.55 11.98 -1.61
C PRO A 19 0.48 10.79 -0.64
N THR A 20 -0.50 10.80 0.27
CA THR A 20 -0.80 9.69 1.18
C THR A 20 -1.50 8.53 0.48
N LEU A 21 -2.09 8.73 -0.71
CA LEU A 21 -2.62 7.63 -1.49
C LEU A 21 -1.50 6.80 -2.12
N LYS A 22 -1.84 5.57 -2.45
CA LYS A 22 -1.05 4.69 -3.32
C LYS A 22 -1.93 4.24 -4.48
N ALA A 23 -1.32 3.79 -5.55
CA ALA A 23 -2.02 3.19 -6.68
C ALA A 23 -1.48 1.78 -6.90
N ILE A 24 -2.36 0.84 -7.25
CA ILE A 24 -1.97 -0.53 -7.62
C ILE A 24 -2.63 -0.88 -8.96
N ASN A 25 -1.88 -1.54 -9.85
CA ASN A 25 -2.45 -2.11 -11.07
C ASN A 25 -2.73 -3.61 -10.93
N ASP A 26 -3.40 -4.17 -11.93
CA ASP A 26 -3.74 -5.60 -12.05
C ASP A 26 -2.53 -6.55 -11.96
N LYS A 27 -1.33 -6.05 -12.25
CA LYS A 27 -0.07 -6.79 -12.20
C LYS A 27 0.65 -6.65 -10.86
N GLY A 28 0.03 -5.99 -9.89
CA GLY A 28 0.58 -5.79 -8.55
C GLY A 28 1.67 -4.71 -8.46
N CYS A 29 1.82 -3.87 -9.49
CA CYS A 29 2.73 -2.73 -9.43
C CYS A 29 2.11 -1.67 -8.53
N ILE A 30 2.87 -1.22 -7.53
CA ILE A 30 2.41 -0.19 -6.58
C ILE A 30 3.16 1.10 -6.84
N VAL A 31 2.44 2.19 -7.05
CA VAL A 31 2.97 3.54 -7.24
C VAL A 31 2.55 4.42 -6.07
N GLY A 32 3.46 5.27 -5.61
CA GLY A 32 3.16 6.25 -4.57
C GLY A 32 4.12 7.42 -4.61
N VAL A 33 3.75 8.53 -4.00
CA VAL A 33 4.60 9.73 -3.90
C VAL A 33 5.35 9.76 -2.57
N THR A 34 6.60 10.22 -2.58
CA THR A 34 7.47 10.33 -1.41
C THR A 34 8.25 11.65 -1.39
N GLY A 35 8.56 12.14 -0.18
CA GLY A 35 9.38 13.34 0.02
C GLY A 35 8.69 14.65 -0.36
N ASP A 36 9.31 15.77 0.05
CA ASP A 36 8.77 17.12 -0.18
C ASP A 36 8.73 17.47 -1.68
N GLU A 37 9.70 16.96 -2.44
CA GLU A 37 9.78 17.10 -3.90
C GLU A 37 8.78 16.21 -4.66
N LYS A 38 7.98 15.41 -3.95
CA LYS A 38 6.96 14.51 -4.51
C LYS A 38 7.51 13.54 -5.57
N SER A 39 8.62 12.86 -5.25
CA SER A 39 9.18 11.84 -6.13
C SER A 39 8.25 10.63 -6.25
N ILE A 40 8.20 10.06 -7.46
CA ILE A 40 7.42 8.84 -7.71
C ILE A 40 8.24 7.65 -7.24
N SER A 41 7.68 6.91 -6.29
CA SER A 41 8.17 5.60 -5.86
C SER A 41 7.37 4.51 -6.57
N ILE A 42 8.06 3.58 -7.23
CA ILE A 42 7.47 2.42 -7.90
C ILE A 42 7.93 1.17 -7.17
N ARG A 43 7.02 0.23 -6.95
CA ARG A 43 7.31 -1.06 -6.34
C ARG A 43 6.69 -2.18 -7.15
N ASN A 44 7.53 -2.93 -7.85
CA ASN A 44 7.30 -4.31 -8.26
C ASN A 44 8.62 -4.95 -8.73
N THR A 45 8.77 -6.26 -8.61
CA THR A 45 10.03 -7.01 -8.82
C THR A 45 10.42 -7.24 -10.29
N GLY A 46 9.71 -6.64 -11.25
CA GLY A 46 9.95 -6.83 -12.68
C GLY A 46 9.44 -5.70 -13.59
N TYR A 47 9.11 -4.53 -13.02
CA TYR A 47 8.66 -3.36 -13.77
C TYR A 47 9.80 -2.36 -13.91
N GLU A 48 10.30 -2.16 -15.12
CA GLU A 48 11.28 -1.10 -15.41
C GLU A 48 10.62 0.24 -15.73
N LYS A 49 9.36 0.23 -16.22
CA LYS A 49 8.63 1.42 -16.71
C LYS A 49 7.13 1.27 -16.45
N LEU A 50 6.43 2.40 -16.28
CA LEU A 50 4.97 2.46 -16.24
C LEU A 50 4.42 2.59 -17.66
N SER A 51 3.37 1.86 -18.02
CA SER A 51 2.65 2.06 -19.27
C SER A 51 1.61 3.16 -19.11
N LEU A 52 1.31 3.93 -20.15
CA LEU A 52 0.17 4.85 -20.14
C LEU A 52 -1.18 4.11 -20.20
N GLU A 53 -1.16 2.85 -20.61
CA GLU A 53 -2.33 1.97 -20.74
C GLU A 53 -2.59 1.11 -19.49
N ASP A 54 -1.75 1.25 -18.46
CA ASP A 54 -1.99 0.54 -17.20
C ASP A 54 -3.26 1.08 -16.53
N ASN A 55 -4.06 0.17 -15.97
CA ASN A 55 -5.25 0.50 -15.21
C ASN A 55 -4.93 0.48 -13.72
N TRP A 56 -5.24 1.58 -13.04
CA TRP A 56 -4.84 1.80 -11.66
C TRP A 56 -6.06 1.90 -10.75
N ILE A 57 -5.91 1.31 -9.57
CA ILE A 57 -6.84 1.43 -8.45
C ILE A 57 -6.13 2.21 -7.35
N MET A 58 -6.79 3.25 -6.85
CA MET A 58 -6.29 4.01 -5.71
C MET A 58 -6.52 3.25 -4.40
N ILE A 59 -5.50 3.27 -3.56
CA ILE A 59 -5.47 2.64 -2.24
C ILE A 59 -5.30 3.74 -1.21
N GLU A 60 -6.32 3.90 -0.37
CA GLU A 60 -6.32 4.83 0.74
C GLU A 60 -5.62 4.22 1.96
N PRO A 61 -4.96 5.05 2.79
CA PRO A 61 -4.51 4.59 4.09
C PRO A 61 -5.72 4.21 4.94
N ILE A 62 -5.55 3.18 5.77
CA ILE A 62 -6.57 2.69 6.70
C ILE A 62 -6.18 3.00 8.14
N GLU A 63 -7.19 3.15 9.00
CA GLU A 63 -6.97 3.31 10.43
C GLU A 63 -6.40 2.04 11.07
N TYR A 64 -5.74 2.21 12.22
CA TYR A 64 -5.15 1.10 12.97
C TYR A 64 -6.16 -0.03 13.25
N ASP A 65 -7.36 0.32 13.71
CA ASP A 65 -8.39 -0.68 14.04
C ASP A 65 -8.75 -1.53 12.82
N LYS A 66 -8.84 -0.89 11.64
CA LYS A 66 -9.12 -1.60 10.39
C LYS A 66 -7.94 -2.45 9.94
N ALA A 67 -6.72 -1.93 10.06
CA ALA A 67 -5.50 -2.69 9.78
C ALA A 67 -5.40 -3.93 10.66
N ASN A 68 -5.69 -3.79 11.96
CA ASN A 68 -5.65 -4.88 12.92
C ASN A 68 -6.75 -5.92 12.64
N GLU A 69 -7.96 -5.48 12.29
CA GLU A 69 -9.04 -6.37 11.84
C GLU A 69 -8.61 -7.20 10.62
N LEU A 70 -8.05 -6.56 9.59
CA LEU A 70 -7.60 -7.22 8.36
C LEU A 70 -6.43 -8.18 8.64
N PHE A 71 -5.47 -7.77 9.46
CA PHE A 71 -4.37 -8.62 9.89
C PHE A 71 -4.86 -9.85 10.66
N ARG A 72 -5.82 -9.69 11.58
CA ARG A 72 -6.45 -10.79 12.31
C ARG A 72 -7.16 -11.76 11.37
N LYS A 73 -7.75 -11.27 10.26
CA LYS A 73 -8.33 -12.05 9.16
C LYS A 73 -7.30 -12.69 8.22
N GLY A 74 -6.00 -12.56 8.50
CA GLY A 74 -4.93 -13.18 7.72
C GLY A 74 -4.48 -12.38 6.51
N ARG A 75 -4.98 -11.15 6.31
CA ARG A 75 -4.51 -10.27 5.24
C ARG A 75 -3.11 -9.73 5.57
N MET A 76 -2.32 -9.50 4.53
CA MET A 76 -1.07 -8.75 4.67
C MET A 76 -1.39 -7.26 4.78
N VAL A 77 -0.81 -6.60 5.78
CA VAL A 77 -0.89 -5.16 5.94
C VAL A 77 0.52 -4.56 5.97
N GLU A 78 0.65 -3.33 5.51
CA GLU A 78 1.91 -2.61 5.46
C GLU A 78 1.80 -1.30 6.24
N LEU A 79 2.79 -1.03 7.10
CA LEU A 79 2.98 0.25 7.76
C LEU A 79 4.08 1.02 7.04
N ILE A 80 3.80 2.28 6.66
CA ILE A 80 4.77 3.20 6.09
C ILE A 80 4.96 4.38 7.04
N TYR A 81 6.21 4.57 7.48
CA TYR A 81 6.61 5.69 8.34
C TYR A 81 6.88 6.96 7.51
N PRO A 82 6.86 8.15 8.13
CA PRO A 82 7.22 9.41 7.46
C PRO A 82 8.61 9.40 6.82
N SER A 83 9.55 8.65 7.41
CA SER A 83 10.90 8.43 6.86
C SER A 83 10.93 7.63 5.55
N GLY A 84 9.79 7.10 5.11
CA GLY A 84 9.70 6.16 3.99
C GLY A 84 10.05 4.73 4.35
N ARG A 85 10.49 4.45 5.60
CA ARG A 85 10.69 3.09 6.10
C ARG A 85 9.36 2.35 6.06
N ARG A 86 9.40 1.08 5.64
CA ARG A 86 8.22 0.23 5.51
C ARG A 86 8.36 -1.02 6.36
N LYS A 87 7.24 -1.53 6.88
CA LYS A 87 7.20 -2.81 7.58
C LYS A 87 5.94 -3.57 7.18
N GLN A 88 6.13 -4.81 6.75
CA GLN A 88 5.05 -5.70 6.35
C GLN A 88 4.71 -6.67 7.46
N TYR A 89 3.41 -6.88 7.68
CA TYR A 89 2.88 -7.80 8.67
C TYR A 89 2.00 -8.83 7.97
N ARG A 90 2.31 -10.11 8.20
CA ARG A 90 1.54 -11.26 7.68
C ARG A 90 1.42 -12.31 8.79
N LYS A 91 0.25 -12.95 8.91
CA LYS A 91 0.00 -13.99 9.92
C LYS A 91 0.72 -15.31 9.63
N MET A 92 0.99 -15.62 8.37
CA MET A 92 1.70 -16.85 7.98
C MET A 92 3.16 -16.55 7.63
N PRO A 93 4.14 -17.09 8.38
CA PRO A 93 5.47 -17.30 7.82
C PRO A 93 5.40 -18.43 6.78
N LEU A 94 6.24 -18.35 5.75
CA LEU A 94 6.38 -19.42 4.74
C LEU A 94 6.79 -20.78 5.37
N ASP A 95 7.38 -20.75 6.57
CA ASP A 95 8.03 -21.90 7.21
C ASP A 95 7.50 -22.23 8.62
N GLY A 96 6.18 -22.13 8.82
CA GLY A 96 5.51 -22.84 9.92
C GLY A 96 5.95 -22.46 11.34
N ASN A 97 5.46 -21.32 11.84
CA ASN A 97 5.18 -21.09 13.25
C ASN A 97 4.12 -19.99 13.35
N VAL A 98 2.93 -20.34 13.84
CA VAL A 98 1.76 -19.47 13.91
C VAL A 98 1.96 -18.41 14.99
N ILE A 99 1.89 -17.13 14.64
CA ILE A 99 1.73 -16.07 15.64
C ILE A 99 0.25 -16.08 16.06
N LEU A 100 -0.01 -16.75 17.18
CA LEU A 100 -1.28 -16.76 17.89
C LEU A 100 -1.56 -15.35 18.43
N GLU A 101 -2.62 -14.73 17.93
CA GLU A 101 -3.36 -13.66 18.59
C GLU A 101 -2.57 -12.44 19.10
N THR A 102 -1.61 -11.93 18.32
CA THR A 102 -1.01 -10.62 18.65
C THR A 102 -1.65 -9.53 17.80
N ASP A 103 -2.06 -8.46 18.45
CA ASP A 103 -2.39 -7.22 17.75
C ASP A 103 -1.18 -6.67 17.01
N LEU A 104 -1.45 -5.88 15.97
CA LEU A 104 -0.42 -5.04 15.37
C LEU A 104 0.16 -4.11 16.44
N PRO A 105 1.45 -3.75 16.39
CA PRO A 105 1.97 -2.73 17.28
C PRO A 105 1.26 -1.40 16.99
N ILE A 106 0.88 -0.68 18.05
CA ILE A 106 0.35 0.68 17.92
C ILE A 106 1.48 1.56 17.38
N PRO A 107 1.35 2.13 16.16
CA PRO A 107 2.40 2.95 15.60
C PRO A 107 2.49 4.30 16.33
N SER A 108 3.71 4.82 16.48
CA SER A 108 3.96 6.20 16.93
C SER A 108 3.54 7.22 15.88
N ASP A 109 3.81 6.90 14.62
CA ASP A 109 3.64 7.76 13.45
C ASP A 109 3.70 6.89 12.18
N GLY A 110 2.62 6.81 11.40
CA GLY A 110 2.64 6.05 10.15
C GLY A 110 1.26 5.76 9.58
N LEU A 111 1.25 5.38 8.31
CA LEU A 111 0.04 5.08 7.56
C LEU A 111 -0.02 3.58 7.26
N TRP A 112 -1.17 2.97 7.52
CA TRP A 112 -1.43 1.57 7.22
C TRP A 112 -2.05 1.42 5.83
N TYR A 113 -1.65 0.38 5.12
CA TYR A 113 -2.21 0.02 3.82
C TYR A 113 -2.49 -1.47 3.75
N CYS A 114 -3.53 -1.82 3.01
CA CYS A 114 -3.82 -3.19 2.58
C CYS A 114 -4.09 -3.16 1.08
N TYR A 115 -3.15 -3.67 0.29
CA TYR A 115 -3.18 -3.53 -1.18
C TYR A 115 -3.99 -4.60 -1.90
N TRP A 116 -4.32 -5.67 -1.20
CA TRP A 116 -5.08 -6.78 -1.76
C TRP A 116 -6.36 -6.87 -0.94
N SER A 117 -7.52 -6.86 -1.62
CA SER A 117 -8.84 -7.18 -1.03
C SER A 117 -9.25 -8.63 -1.30
#